data_AF-A0A2I0TRE4-F1
#
_entry.id   AF-A0A2I0TRE4-F1
#
_cell.length_a   1.000
_cell.length_b   1.000
_cell.length_c   1.000
_cell.angle_alpha   90.00
_cell.angle_beta   90.00
_cell.angle_gamma   90.00
#
_symmetry.space_group_name_H-M   'P 1'
#
loop_
_entity.id
_entity.type
_entity.pdbx_description
1 polymer ?
#
loop_
_entity_poly.entity_id
_entity_poly.type
_entity_poly.pdbx_seq_one_letter_code
_entity_poly.pdbx_strand_id
1 'polypeptide(L)'
;MTLGELQAIELNLNQNQISQISVQISHCPRLKVLRLEENCLELSMLPQSILSDSQISLLAVEGNLFEIKKLRELEGYDKYMERFTATKKKFA
;
A
#
# COMPACT_ATOMS: atom_id res chain seq x y z
N MET A 1 -1.70 -13.65 -15.54
CA MET A 1 -2.55 -13.37 -14.36
C MET A 1 -2.40 -11.89 -14.05
N THR A 2 -3.31 -11.07 -14.57
CA THR A 2 -3.32 -9.61 -14.32
C THR A 2 -3.81 -9.38 -12.89
N LEU A 3 -3.06 -8.64 -12.08
CA LEU A 3 -3.40 -8.38 -10.66
C LEU A 3 -4.80 -7.74 -10.48
N GLY A 4 -5.39 -7.16 -11.53
CA GLY A 4 -6.78 -6.66 -11.51
C GLY A 4 -7.87 -7.70 -11.23
N GLU A 5 -7.56 -9.00 -11.29
CA GLU A 5 -8.48 -10.10 -10.92
C GLU A 5 -8.32 -10.56 -9.47
N LEU A 6 -7.39 -9.94 -8.72
CA LEU A 6 -7.12 -10.32 -7.34
C LEU A 6 -8.33 -9.98 -6.46
N GLN A 7 -9.07 -11.02 -6.06
CA GLN A 7 -10.24 -10.90 -5.20
C GLN A 7 -9.92 -10.80 -3.70
N ALA A 8 -8.63 -10.72 -3.36
CA ALA A 8 -8.17 -10.63 -1.99
C ALA A 8 -8.52 -9.26 -1.36
N ILE A 9 -8.90 -9.30 -0.09
CA ILE A 9 -9.16 -8.09 0.72
C ILE A 9 -7.89 -7.66 1.45
N GLU A 10 -7.09 -8.63 1.86
CA GLU A 10 -5.82 -8.45 2.53
C GLU A 10 -4.74 -9.24 1.78
N LEU A 11 -3.61 -8.59 1.56
CA LEU A 11 -2.41 -9.20 1.01
C LEU A 11 -1.26 -8.94 1.98
N ASN A 12 -0.79 -10.01 2.63
CA ASN A 12 0.34 -9.97 3.53
C ASN A 12 1.56 -10.55 2.82
N LEU A 13 2.58 -9.70 2.64
CA LEU A 13 3.84 -10.02 2.01
C LEU A 13 5.01 -9.63 2.92
N ASN A 14 4.79 -9.57 4.23
CA ASN A 14 5.83 -9.25 5.20
C ASN A 14 6.99 -10.25 5.13
N GLN A 15 8.19 -9.80 5.52
CA GLN A 15 9.39 -10.65 5.63
C GLN A 15 9.75 -11.36 4.32
N ASN A 16 9.62 -10.66 3.21
CA ASN A 16 10.09 -11.12 1.91
C ASN A 16 11.23 -10.23 1.41
N GLN A 17 11.73 -10.53 0.22
CA GLN A 17 12.78 -9.74 -0.43
C GLN A 17 12.21 -8.90 -1.57
N ILE A 18 10.99 -8.36 -1.38
CA ILE A 18 10.31 -7.60 -2.42
C ILE A 18 10.99 -6.24 -2.56
N SER A 19 11.54 -5.99 -3.75
CA SER A 19 12.16 -4.73 -4.10
C SER A 19 11.29 -3.83 -4.97
N GLN A 20 10.19 -4.38 -5.53
CA GLN A 20 9.32 -3.66 -6.45
C GLN A 20 7.86 -4.09 -6.31
N ILE A 21 6.93 -3.14 -6.44
CA ILE A 21 5.49 -3.40 -6.45
C ILE A 21 4.89 -2.96 -7.78
N SER A 22 4.09 -3.83 -8.38
CA SER A 22 3.40 -3.52 -9.63
C SER A 22 2.31 -2.48 -9.42
N VAL A 23 2.23 -1.49 -10.30
CA VAL A 23 1.15 -0.48 -10.36
C VAL A 23 -0.25 -1.11 -10.44
N GLN A 24 -0.34 -2.34 -10.94
CA GLN A 24 -1.61 -3.07 -11.05
C GLN A 24 -2.26 -3.32 -9.68
N ILE A 25 -1.49 -3.29 -8.58
CA ILE A 25 -2.03 -3.47 -7.22
C ILE A 25 -2.99 -2.35 -6.81
N SER A 26 -2.85 -1.14 -7.37
CA SER A 26 -3.78 -0.04 -7.11
C SER A 26 -5.15 -0.27 -7.76
N HIS A 27 -5.19 -1.09 -8.81
CA HIS A 27 -6.41 -1.41 -9.56
C HIS A 27 -7.21 -2.57 -8.96
N CYS A 28 -6.72 -3.21 -7.90
CA CYS A 28 -7.42 -4.31 -7.23
C CYS A 28 -8.68 -3.77 -6.52
N PRO A 29 -9.90 -4.09 -7.00
CA PRO A 29 -11.12 -3.43 -6.53
C PRO A 29 -11.50 -3.81 -5.09
N ARG A 30 -10.94 -4.92 -4.56
CA ARG A 30 -11.28 -5.45 -3.23
C ARG A 30 -10.16 -5.29 -2.21
N LEU A 31 -8.94 -4.96 -2.64
CA LEU A 31 -7.76 -4.94 -1.78
C LEU A 31 -7.76 -3.69 -0.89
N LYS A 32 -7.88 -3.91 0.42
CA LYS A 32 -7.94 -2.86 1.45
C LYS A 32 -6.70 -2.82 2.33
N VAL A 33 -6.05 -3.97 2.51
CA VAL A 33 -4.91 -4.13 3.41
C VAL A 33 -3.74 -4.68 2.60
N LEU A 34 -2.64 -3.95 2.58
CA LEU A 34 -1.38 -4.35 1.96
C LEU A 34 -0.26 -4.24 2.99
N ARG A 35 0.34 -5.38 3.34
CA ARG A 35 1.46 -5.44 4.27
C ARG A 35 2.72 -5.87 3.54
N LEU A 36 3.75 -5.05 3.66
CA LEU A 36 5.05 -5.17 3.02
C LEU A 36 6.15 -4.90 4.05
N GLU A 37 5.91 -5.19 5.32
CA GLU A 37 6.85 -4.94 6.40
C GLU A 37 8.10 -5.81 6.22
N GLU A 38 9.27 -5.30 6.62
CA GLU A 38 10.55 -6.02 6.54
C GLU A 38 10.84 -6.58 5.14
N ASN A 39 10.79 -5.70 4.13
CA ASN A 39 11.10 -6.01 2.73
C ASN A 39 12.26 -5.13 2.22
N CYS A 40 12.62 -5.28 0.95
CA CYS A 40 13.68 -4.50 0.31
C CYS A 40 13.13 -3.41 -0.62
N LEU A 41 11.94 -2.89 -0.35
CA LEU A 41 11.26 -1.95 -1.24
C LEU A 41 11.92 -0.57 -1.15
N GLU A 42 12.25 0.03 -2.27
CA GLU A 42 12.63 1.44 -2.35
C GLU A 42 11.38 2.32 -2.56
N LEU A 43 11.44 3.57 -2.10
CA LEU A 43 10.30 4.49 -2.24
C LEU A 43 9.92 4.75 -3.70
N SER A 44 10.91 4.82 -4.60
CA SER A 44 10.75 4.94 -6.06
C SER A 44 9.99 3.77 -6.68
N MET A 45 10.02 2.62 -6.02
CA MET A 45 9.42 1.38 -6.48
C MET A 45 8.03 1.14 -5.88
N LEU A 46 7.56 2.01 -4.99
CA LEU A 46 6.18 2.05 -4.53
C LEU A 46 5.37 2.95 -5.48
N PRO A 47 4.39 2.40 -6.23
CA PRO A 47 3.60 3.22 -7.14
C PRO A 47 2.71 4.19 -6.35
N GLN A 48 2.81 5.48 -6.67
CA GLN A 48 2.03 6.55 -6.04
C GLN A 48 0.52 6.35 -6.19
N SER A 49 0.08 5.62 -7.22
CA SER A 49 -1.32 5.23 -7.40
C SER A 49 -1.88 4.41 -6.23
N ILE A 50 -1.04 3.73 -5.43
CA ILE A 50 -1.48 3.10 -4.18
C ILE A 50 -2.01 4.16 -3.19
N LEU A 51 -1.41 5.35 -3.19
CA LEU A 51 -1.81 6.44 -2.30
C LEU A 51 -3.00 7.22 -2.86
N SER A 52 -3.00 7.54 -4.16
CA SER A 52 -4.05 8.37 -4.78
C SER A 52 -5.27 7.57 -5.29
N ASP A 53 -5.02 6.48 -6.02
CA ASP A 53 -5.99 5.82 -6.91
C ASP A 53 -6.10 4.32 -6.60
N SER A 54 -6.39 4.01 -5.34
CA SER A 54 -6.57 2.64 -4.87
C SER A 54 -7.66 2.52 -3.81
N GLN A 55 -8.07 1.27 -3.53
CA GLN A 55 -8.95 0.92 -2.41
C GLN A 55 -8.18 0.58 -1.13
N ILE A 56 -6.85 0.70 -1.15
CA ILE A 56 -5.99 0.37 -0.01
C ILE A 56 -6.17 1.42 1.06
N SER A 57 -6.68 0.97 2.20
CA SER A 57 -6.91 1.76 3.41
C SER A 57 -5.84 1.53 4.46
N LEU A 58 -5.13 0.39 4.43
CA LEU A 58 -4.05 0.06 5.35
C LEU A 58 -2.83 -0.36 4.53
N LEU A 59 -1.79 0.46 4.59
CA LEU A 59 -0.49 0.19 3.99
C LEU A 59 0.55 0.09 5.11
N ALA A 60 1.13 -1.10 5.29
CA ALA A 60 2.23 -1.32 6.24
C ALA A 60 3.52 -1.54 5.45
N VAL A 61 4.48 -0.63 5.59
CA VAL A 61 5.75 -0.62 4.83
C VAL A 61 6.94 -0.38 5.75
N GLU A 62 6.79 -0.64 7.05
CA GLU A 62 7.87 -0.48 8.03
C GLU A 62 9.00 -1.48 7.75
N GLY A 63 10.26 -1.10 8.02
CA GLY A 63 11.41 -1.97 7.76
C GLY A 63 11.77 -2.17 6.29
N ASN A 64 11.39 -1.24 5.40
CA ASN A 64 11.85 -1.18 4.01
C ASN A 64 13.07 -0.26 3.83
N LEU A 65 13.58 -0.14 2.59
CA LEU A 65 14.75 0.66 2.24
C LEU A 65 14.45 2.17 2.12
N PHE A 66 13.42 2.67 2.80
CA PHE A 66 13.09 4.09 2.82
C PHE A 66 12.56 4.55 4.18
N GLU A 67 12.75 5.83 4.47
CA GLU A 67 12.17 6.46 5.64
C GLU A 67 10.68 6.73 5.44
N ILE A 68 9.85 6.31 6.39
CA ILE A 68 8.39 6.53 6.39
C ILE A 68 8.04 8.02 6.27
N LYS A 69 8.92 8.92 6.73
CA LYS A 69 8.72 10.38 6.57
C LYS A 69 8.61 10.79 5.09
N LYS A 70 9.45 10.22 4.23
CA LYS A 70 9.44 10.51 2.79
C LYS A 70 8.16 10.02 2.11
N LEU A 71 7.53 8.96 2.64
CA LEU A 71 6.22 8.51 2.17
C LEU A 71 5.13 9.57 2.39
N ARG A 72 5.22 10.35 3.47
CA ARG A 72 4.26 11.41 3.80
C ARG A 72 4.38 12.63 2.89
N GLU A 73 5.54 12.79 2.25
CA GLU A 73 5.82 13.86 1.31
C GLU A 73 5.34 13.52 -0.11
N LEU A 74 4.91 12.29 -0.37
CA LEU A 74 4.40 11.87 -1.67
C LEU A 74 3.00 12.45 -1.94
N GLU A 75 2.79 12.81 -3.20
CA GLU A 75 1.48 13.21 -3.69
C GLU A 75 0.45 12.09 -3.50
N GLY A 76 -0.74 12.46 -3.02
CA GLY A 76 -1.82 11.50 -2.74
C GLY A 76 -1.75 10.83 -1.36
N TYR A 77 -0.70 11.06 -0.56
CA TYR A 77 -0.65 10.56 0.82
C TYR A 77 -1.84 11.05 1.67
N ASP A 78 -2.32 12.28 1.46
CA ASP A 78 -3.50 12.81 2.15
C ASP A 78 -4.75 11.98 1.85
N LYS A 79 -4.97 11.61 0.57
CA LYS A 79 -6.07 10.73 0.16
C LYS A 79 -5.96 9.36 0.83
N TYR A 80 -4.76 8.80 0.91
CA TYR A 80 -4.53 7.56 1.66
C TYR A 80 -4.89 7.74 3.15
N MET A 81 -4.48 8.85 3.76
CA MET A 81 -4.72 9.10 5.17
C MET A 81 -6.21 9.28 5.51
N GLU A 82 -6.98 9.90 4.61
CA GLU A 82 -8.44 9.95 4.68
C GLU A 82 -9.05 8.54 4.70
N ARG A 83 -8.61 7.66 3.77
CA ARG A 83 -9.07 6.25 3.71
C ARG A 83 -8.69 5.46 4.97
N PHE A 84 -7.46 5.62 5.45
CA PHE A 84 -6.97 4.97 6.67
C PHE A 84 -7.80 5.37 7.89
N THR A 85 -8.05 6.68 8.05
CA THR A 85 -8.83 7.22 9.16
C THR A 85 -10.30 6.82 9.09
N ALA A 86 -10.91 6.87 7.90
CA ALA A 86 -12.29 6.45 7.68
C ALA A 86 -12.51 4.96 8.01
N THR A 87 -11.49 4.13 7.77
CA THR A 87 -11.53 2.70 8.09
C THR A 87 -11.34 2.46 9.58
N LYS A 88 -10.42 3.18 10.26
CA LYS A 88 -10.26 3.09 11.72
C LYS A 88 -11.53 3.46 12.49
N LYS A 89 -12.29 4.45 12.02
CA LYS A 89 -13.57 4.85 12.63
C LYS A 89 -14.67 3.79 12.52
N LYS A 90 -14.56 2.82 11.62
CA LYS A 90 -15.56 1.74 11.43
C LYS A 90 -15.36 0.53 12.36
N PHE A 91 -14.23 0.47 13.08
CA PHE A 91 -13.90 -0.62 14.00
C PHE A 91 -13.78 -0.16 15.46
N ALA A 92 -14.29 1.04 15.78
CA ALA A 92 -14.40 1.58 17.14
C ALA A 92 -15.86 1.58 17.60
#